data_AF-A0A194XGI6-F1
#
_entry.id   AF-A0A194XGI6-F1
#
_cell.length_a   1.000
_cell.length_b   1.000
_cell.length_c   1.000
_cell.angle_alpha   90.00
_cell.angle_beta   90.00
_cell.angle_gamma   90.00
#
_symmetry.space_group_name_H-M   'P 1'
#
loop_
_entity.id
_entity.type
_entity.pdbx_description
1 polymer ?
#
loop_
_entity_poly.entity_id
_entity_poly.type
_entity_poly.pdbx_seq_one_letter_code
_entity_poly.pdbx_strand_id
1 'polypeptide(L)'
;LADQWRQLVLRPLLKLGGNDTYPSYVMIIDALDECDDINDMRIILQLLAQARSLKIRLRVLITSRSEVPIRTGFCKISDAEHHAFILHDMETAIVDHDIFVFLEHHIGLIGQEWCLGASWPSEQALRRLVIEFEHSH
;
A
#
# COMPACT_ATOMS: atom_id res chain seq x y z
N LEU A 1 -16.06 -13.61 -9.58
CA LEU A 1 -15.18 -12.46 -9.90
C LEU A 1 -15.52 -11.71 -11.19
N ALA A 2 -15.37 -12.27 -12.39
CA ALA A 2 -15.52 -11.48 -13.63
C ALA A 2 -16.91 -10.82 -13.84
N ASP A 3 -18.00 -11.53 -13.51
CA ASP A 3 -19.34 -10.94 -13.57
C ASP A 3 -19.50 -9.80 -12.54
N GLN A 4 -19.05 -10.01 -11.31
CA GLN A 4 -19.08 -8.99 -10.26
C GLN A 4 -18.28 -7.75 -10.66
N TRP A 5 -17.07 -7.91 -11.19
CA TRP A 5 -16.26 -6.79 -11.70
C TRP A 5 -17.02 -5.98 -12.75
N ARG A 6 -17.66 -6.67 -13.71
CA ARG A 6 -18.44 -6.02 -14.75
C ARG A 6 -19.62 -5.23 -14.17
N GLN A 7 -20.36 -5.81 -13.23
CA GLN A 7 -21.57 -5.21 -12.67
C GLN A 7 -21.27 -4.07 -11.70
N LEU A 8 -20.27 -4.24 -10.84
CA LEU A 8 -20.00 -3.37 -9.70
C LEU A 8 -18.96 -2.29 -10.01
N VAL A 9 -18.08 -2.50 -10.97
CA VAL A 9 -16.96 -1.59 -11.25
C VAL A 9 -17.05 -1.07 -12.68
N LEU A 10 -16.96 -1.95 -13.68
CA LEU A 10 -16.83 -1.54 -15.07
C LEU A 10 -18.06 -0.80 -15.58
N ARG A 11 -19.27 -1.34 -15.38
CA ARG A 11 -20.52 -0.72 -15.84
C ARG A 11 -20.77 0.65 -15.19
N PRO A 12 -20.62 0.83 -13.87
CA PRO A 12 -20.70 2.16 -13.26
C PRO A 12 -19.70 3.15 -13.84
N LEU A 13 -18.43 2.76 -13.99
CA LEU A 13 -17.39 3.65 -14.52
C LEU A 13 -17.61 4.03 -15.99
N LEU A 14 -18.14 3.11 -16.81
CA LEU A 14 -18.50 3.39 -18.21
C LEU A 14 -19.58 4.47 -18.34
N LYS A 15 -20.54 4.53 -17.41
CA LYS A 15 -21.61 5.54 -17.40
C LYS A 15 -21.10 6.95 -17.10
N LEU A 16 -19.87 7.08 -16.58
CA LEU A 16 -19.26 8.36 -16.23
C LEU A 16 -18.56 9.05 -17.42
N GLY A 17 -18.31 8.32 -18.53
CA GLY A 17 -17.51 8.79 -19.67
C GLY A 17 -18.23 9.65 -20.71
N GLY A 18 -19.15 10.53 -20.29
CA GLY A 18 -20.05 11.28 -21.19
C GLY A 18 -19.82 12.78 -21.32
N ASN A 19 -18.95 13.39 -20.50
CA ASN A 19 -18.74 14.85 -20.51
C ASN A 19 -17.34 15.21 -21.08
N ASP A 20 -17.21 16.38 -21.71
CA ASP A 20 -15.96 16.90 -22.31
C ASP A 20 -14.79 17.05 -21.31
N THR A 21 -15.06 16.87 -20.02
CA THR A 21 -14.07 16.80 -18.95
C THR A 21 -13.93 15.36 -18.50
N TYR A 22 -12.73 14.77 -18.62
CA TYR A 22 -12.43 13.43 -18.11
C TYR A 22 -12.20 13.49 -16.60
N PRO A 23 -13.16 13.08 -15.74
CA PRO A 23 -12.91 12.98 -14.30
C PRO A 23 -11.76 12.02 -14.00
N SER A 24 -10.96 12.39 -13.00
CA SER A 24 -9.90 11.54 -12.44
C SER A 24 -10.44 10.76 -11.24
N TYR A 25 -10.28 9.45 -11.27
CA TYR A 25 -10.66 8.56 -10.18
C TYR A 25 -9.44 7.83 -9.65
N VAL A 26 -9.44 7.58 -8.34
CA VAL A 26 -8.46 6.73 -7.68
C VAL A 26 -9.21 5.55 -7.06
N MET A 27 -8.78 4.34 -7.40
CA MET A 27 -9.25 3.10 -6.79
C MET A 27 -8.16 2.60 -5.86
N ILE A 28 -8.51 2.33 -4.61
CA ILE A 28 -7.60 1.77 -3.61
C ILE A 28 -8.03 0.34 -3.35
N ILE A 29 -7.12 -0.61 -3.53
CA ILE A 29 -7.30 -2.02 -3.20
C ILE A 29 -6.36 -2.31 -2.05
N ASP A 30 -6.94 -2.55 -0.88
CA ASP A 30 -6.17 -2.80 0.32
C ASP A 30 -5.90 -4.30 0.52
N ALA A 31 -4.70 -4.64 0.99
CA ALA A 31 -4.29 -5.99 1.41
C ALA A 31 -4.61 -7.10 0.38
N LEU A 32 -4.20 -6.92 -0.89
CA LEU A 32 -4.51 -7.87 -1.96
C LEU A 32 -3.98 -9.30 -1.67
N ASP A 33 -2.91 -9.43 -0.88
CA ASP A 33 -2.34 -10.71 -0.47
C ASP A 33 -3.19 -11.51 0.53
N GLU A 34 -4.18 -10.90 1.18
CA GLU A 34 -5.13 -11.60 2.06
C GLU A 34 -6.20 -12.38 1.27
N CYS A 35 -6.06 -12.47 -0.05
CA CYS A 35 -6.92 -13.26 -0.90
C CYS A 35 -6.53 -14.75 -0.79
N ASP A 36 -7.46 -15.57 -0.31
CA ASP A 36 -7.24 -17.00 -0.05
C ASP A 36 -6.74 -17.81 -1.28
N ASP A 37 -7.02 -17.35 -2.51
CA ASP A 37 -6.60 -18.02 -3.75
C ASP A 37 -5.70 -17.12 -4.62
N ILE A 38 -4.50 -17.64 -4.94
CA ILE A 38 -3.55 -17.04 -5.88
C ILE A 38 -4.19 -16.80 -7.26
N ASN A 39 -5.09 -17.65 -7.70
CA ASN A 39 -5.81 -17.48 -8.96
C ASN A 39 -6.75 -16.28 -8.91
N ASP A 40 -7.39 -16.03 -7.77
CA ASP A 40 -8.27 -14.88 -7.60
C ASP A 40 -7.48 -13.57 -7.65
N MET A 41 -6.30 -13.50 -7.02
CA MET A 41 -5.37 -12.38 -7.17
C MET A 41 -5.01 -12.13 -8.64
N ARG A 42 -4.66 -13.19 -9.38
CA ARG A 42 -4.32 -13.08 -10.82
C ARG A 42 -5.50 -12.60 -11.65
N ILE A 43 -6.70 -13.08 -11.36
CA ILE A 43 -7.95 -12.65 -12.01
C ILE A 43 -8.22 -11.18 -11.71
N ILE A 44 -8.06 -10.73 -10.46
CA ILE A 44 -8.23 -9.32 -10.07
C ILE A 44 -7.27 -8.43 -10.86
N LEU A 45 -5.97 -8.77 -10.92
CA LEU A 45 -4.99 -8.02 -11.71
C LEU A 45 -5.34 -7.94 -13.20
N GLN A 46 -5.82 -9.05 -13.78
CA GLN A 46 -6.29 -9.08 -15.17
C GLN A 46 -7.54 -8.21 -15.39
N LEU A 47 -8.47 -8.20 -14.44
CA LEU A 47 -9.69 -7.40 -14.51
C LEU A 47 -9.38 -5.90 -14.39
N LEU A 48 -8.43 -5.52 -13.53
CA LEU A 48 -7.95 -4.14 -13.41
C LEU A 48 -7.32 -3.66 -14.71
N ALA A 49 -6.59 -4.52 -15.42
CA ALA A 49 -6.08 -4.20 -16.75
C ALA A 49 -7.20 -3.91 -17.77
N GLN A 50 -8.40 -4.49 -17.63
CA GLN A 50 -9.54 -4.17 -18.51
C GLN A 50 -10.09 -2.76 -18.28
N ALA A 51 -9.87 -2.17 -17.10
CA ALA A 51 -10.26 -0.79 -16.81
C ALA A 51 -9.56 0.23 -17.73
N ARG A 52 -8.47 -0.16 -18.40
CA ARG A 52 -7.80 0.64 -19.44
C ARG A 52 -8.70 0.99 -20.62
N SER A 53 -9.74 0.20 -20.88
CA SER A 53 -10.70 0.45 -21.96
C SER A 53 -11.68 1.59 -21.63
N LEU A 54 -11.67 2.08 -20.38
CA LEU A 54 -12.55 3.14 -19.94
C LEU A 54 -12.08 4.50 -20.45
N LYS A 55 -13.02 5.33 -20.90
CA LYS A 55 -12.79 6.73 -21.27
C LYS A 55 -12.77 7.63 -20.04
N ILE A 56 -11.99 7.28 -19.01
CA ILE A 56 -11.79 8.06 -17.78
C ILE A 56 -10.31 7.99 -17.35
N ARG A 57 -9.85 8.91 -16.51
CA ARG A 57 -8.51 8.81 -15.91
C ARG A 57 -8.60 8.01 -14.61
N LEU A 58 -8.44 6.69 -14.69
CA LEU A 58 -8.41 5.83 -13.50
C LEU A 58 -6.96 5.56 -13.07
N ARG A 59 -6.64 5.88 -11.81
CA ARG A 59 -5.41 5.41 -11.14
C ARG A 59 -5.81 4.32 -10.15
N VAL A 60 -5.04 3.24 -10.10
CA VAL A 60 -5.25 2.15 -9.14
C VAL A 60 -4.04 2.10 -8.22
N LEU A 61 -4.28 2.18 -6.92
CA LEU A 61 -3.30 1.95 -5.87
C LEU A 61 -3.62 0.62 -5.21
N ILE A 62 -2.63 -0.26 -5.12
CA ILE A 62 -2.76 -1.58 -4.54
C ILE A 62 -1.75 -1.68 -3.41
N THR A 63 -2.20 -2.08 -2.23
CA THR A 63 -1.33 -2.44 -1.11
C THR A 63 -1.31 -3.95 -0.96
N SER A 64 -0.13 -4.51 -0.71
CA SER A 64 0.04 -5.93 -0.45
C SER A 64 1.40 -6.24 0.16
N ARG A 65 1.53 -7.37 0.86
CA ARG A 65 2.85 -7.95 1.17
C ARG A 65 3.55 -8.41 -0.12
N SER A 66 4.89 -8.34 -0.14
CA SER A 66 5.70 -8.75 -1.30
C SER A 66 5.74 -10.28 -1.46
N GLU A 67 4.63 -10.90 -1.85
CA GLU A 67 4.56 -12.34 -2.10
C GLU A 67 4.89 -12.68 -3.57
N VAL A 68 5.45 -13.86 -3.82
CA VAL A 68 5.84 -14.37 -5.16
C VAL A 68 4.70 -14.27 -6.20
N PRO A 69 3.43 -14.56 -5.88
CA PRO A 69 2.32 -14.45 -6.82
C PRO A 69 2.04 -13.01 -7.28
N ILE A 70 2.22 -12.04 -6.39
CA ILE A 70 2.01 -10.62 -6.66
C ILE A 70 3.09 -10.13 -7.63
N ARG A 71 4.36 -10.47 -7.35
CA ARG A 71 5.48 -10.16 -8.25
C ARG A 71 5.26 -10.72 -9.66
N THR A 72 4.89 -12.00 -9.77
CA THR A 72 4.69 -12.65 -11.08
C THR A 72 3.44 -12.17 -11.82
N GLY A 73 2.40 -11.73 -11.11
CA GLY A 73 1.21 -11.10 -11.69
C GLY A 73 1.52 -9.75 -12.32
N PHE A 74 2.32 -8.92 -11.64
CA PHE A 74 2.74 -7.60 -12.14
C PHE A 74 3.82 -7.67 -13.22
N CYS A 75 4.70 -8.68 -13.23
CA CYS A 75 5.69 -8.85 -14.32
C CYS A 75 5.07 -9.01 -15.73
N LYS A 76 3.77 -9.32 -15.82
CA LYS A 76 3.04 -9.41 -17.10
C LYS A 76 2.46 -8.06 -17.56
N ILE A 77 2.54 -7.05 -16.71
CA ILE A 77 2.13 -5.67 -17.00
C ILE A 77 3.42 -4.91 -17.35
N SER A 78 3.38 -4.09 -18.40
CA SER A 78 4.57 -3.32 -18.81
C SER A 78 4.98 -2.33 -17.70
N ASP A 79 6.28 -2.16 -17.48
CA ASP A 79 6.84 -1.17 -16.54
C ASP A 79 6.44 0.28 -16.89
N ALA A 80 6.06 0.56 -18.14
CA ALA A 80 5.52 1.86 -18.54
C ALA A 80 4.08 2.10 -18.01
N GLU A 81 3.40 1.05 -17.58
CA GLU A 81 1.98 1.02 -17.23
C GLU A 81 1.74 0.69 -15.76
N HIS A 82 2.79 0.27 -15.05
CA HIS A 82 2.79 -0.08 -13.64
C HIS A 82 4.05 0.48 -12.97
N HIS A 83 3.86 1.18 -11.86
CA HIS A 83 4.95 1.63 -11.00
C HIS A 83 4.84 0.83 -9.70
N ALA A 84 5.75 -0.12 -9.49
CA ALA A 84 5.90 -0.77 -8.20
C ALA A 84 6.64 0.17 -7.25
N PHE A 85 6.11 0.33 -6.04
CA PHE A 85 6.82 0.94 -4.93
C PHE A 85 7.08 -0.14 -3.88
N ILE A 86 8.34 -0.56 -3.76
CA ILE A 86 8.75 -1.61 -2.82
C ILE A 86 9.17 -0.92 -1.53
N LEU A 87 8.31 -0.98 -0.52
CA LEU A 87 8.54 -0.33 0.78
C LEU A 87 9.81 -0.83 1.49
N HIS A 88 10.17 -2.10 1.30
CA HIS A 88 11.35 -2.70 1.94
C HIS A 88 12.68 -2.36 1.24
N ASP A 89 12.65 -1.78 0.04
CA ASP A 89 13.87 -1.33 -0.66
C ASP A 89 14.24 0.13 -0.29
N MET A 90 13.57 0.72 0.71
CA MET A 90 13.89 2.04 1.21
C MET A 90 15.22 2.03 1.97
N GLU A 91 15.97 3.13 1.90
CA GLU A 91 17.21 3.27 2.64
C GLU A 91 16.96 3.04 4.13
N THR A 92 17.71 2.12 4.72
CA THR A 92 17.62 1.76 6.15
C THR A 92 17.67 2.99 7.05
N ALA A 93 18.49 3.98 6.70
CA ALA A 93 18.59 5.24 7.43
C ALA A 93 17.26 6.04 7.47
N ILE A 94 16.43 5.95 6.43
CA ILE A 94 15.10 6.58 6.39
C ILE A 94 14.14 5.79 7.28
N VAL A 95 14.14 4.46 7.16
CA VAL A 95 13.30 3.56 7.96
C VAL A 95 13.61 3.73 9.45
N ASP A 96 14.87 3.70 9.84
CA ASP A 96 15.34 3.88 11.22
C ASP A 96 14.93 5.23 11.80
N HIS A 97 15.03 6.28 10.99
CA HIS A 97 14.64 7.63 11.40
C HIS A 97 13.14 7.71 11.64
N ASP A 98 12.33 7.17 10.73
CA ASP A 98 10.87 7.18 10.86
C ASP A 98 10.42 6.35 12.07
N ILE A 99 11.03 5.18 12.32
CA ILE A 99 10.76 4.37 13.51
C ILE A 99 11.17 5.14 14.77
N PHE A 100 12.34 5.80 14.77
CA PHE A 100 12.78 6.61 15.91
C PHE A 100 11.76 7.70 16.25
N VAL A 101 11.33 8.48 15.24
CA VAL A 101 10.34 9.56 15.42
C VAL A 101 9.00 9.01 15.92
N PHE A 102 8.55 7.87 15.38
CA PHE A 102 7.34 7.20 15.83
C PHE A 102 7.43 6.80 17.31
N LEU A 103 8.52 6.14 17.71
CA LEU A 103 8.74 5.69 19.08
C LEU A 103 8.89 6.87 20.04
N GLU A 104 9.65 7.89 19.67
CA GLU A 104 9.81 9.12 20.46
C GLU A 104 8.45 9.77 20.73
N HIS A 105 7.63 9.92 19.70
CA HIS A 105 6.30 10.51 19.82
C HIS A 105 5.39 9.69 20.75
N HIS A 106 5.19 8.40 20.45
CA HIS A 106 4.23 7.58 21.19
C HIS A 106 4.68 7.24 22.61
N ILE A 107 5.97 6.97 22.82
CA ILE A 107 6.49 6.71 24.18
C ILE A 107 6.54 8.00 24.99
N GLY A 108 6.78 9.15 24.34
CA GLY A 108 6.63 10.46 24.96
C GLY A 108 5.22 10.74 25.45
N LEU A 109 4.19 10.39 24.66
CA LEU A 109 2.79 10.49 25.07
C LEU A 109 2.48 9.63 26.31
N ILE A 110 2.99 8.39 26.35
CA ILE A 110 2.90 7.53 27.54
C ILE A 110 3.60 8.20 28.73
N GLY A 111 4.77 8.81 28.54
CA GLY A 111 5.45 9.58 29.58
C GLY A 111 4.59 10.68 30.19
N GLN A 112 3.87 11.42 29.36
CA GLN A 112 2.99 12.49 29.80
C GLN A 112 1.77 11.96 30.56
N GLU A 113 1.12 10.92 30.04
CA GLU A 113 -0.05 10.29 30.66
C GLU A 113 0.27 9.76 32.07
N TRP A 114 1.45 9.15 32.22
CA TRP A 114 1.88 8.53 33.47
C TRP A 114 2.76 9.44 34.34
N CYS A 115 2.88 10.73 33.98
CA CYS A 115 3.71 11.72 34.69
C CYS A 115 5.15 11.26 34.93
N LEU A 116 5.74 10.56 33.95
CA LEU A 116 7.13 10.10 34.01
C LEU A 116 8.09 11.30 33.91
N GLY A 117 9.28 11.14 34.48
CA GLY A 117 10.26 12.23 34.57
C GLY A 117 10.69 12.75 33.20
N ALA A 118 11.20 13.99 33.15
CA ALA A 118 11.59 14.66 31.89
C ALA A 118 12.69 13.94 31.08
N SER A 119 13.38 12.96 31.68
CA SER A 119 14.35 12.09 31.01
C SER A 119 13.71 10.86 30.35
N TRP A 120 12.38 10.75 30.36
CA TRP A 120 11.62 9.69 29.74
C TRP A 120 11.03 10.14 28.39
N PRO A 121 11.14 9.32 27.34
CA PRO A 121 12.08 8.20 27.20
C PRO A 121 13.52 8.70 27.03
N SER A 122 14.50 7.88 27.42
CA SER A 122 15.89 8.20 27.09
C SER A 122 16.16 7.91 25.62
N GLU A 123 16.87 8.80 24.94
CA GLU A 123 17.25 8.63 23.53
C GLU A 123 18.00 7.30 23.31
N GLN A 124 18.85 6.90 24.27
CA GLN A 124 19.57 5.64 24.19
C GLN A 124 18.64 4.42 24.23
N ALA A 125 17.52 4.48 24.96
CA ALA A 125 16.53 3.41 24.96
C ALA A 125 15.78 3.35 23.63
N LEU A 126 15.37 4.51 23.10
CA LEU A 126 14.73 4.59 21.78
C LEU A 126 15.62 4.03 20.66
N ARG A 127 16.91 4.42 20.63
CA ARG A 127 17.87 3.91 19.63
C ARG A 127 18.08 2.41 19.72
N ARG A 128 18.04 1.81 20.93
CA ARG A 128 18.11 0.34 21.06
C ARG A 128 16.87 -0.34 20.48
N LEU A 129 15.68 0.22 20.72
CA LEU A 129 14.43 -0.32 20.18
C LEU A 129 14.40 -0.29 18.65
N VAL A 130 14.97 0.75 18.03
CA VAL A 130 15.12 0.83 16.56
C VAL A 130 16.01 -0.32 16.05
N ILE A 131 17.19 -0.54 16.67
CA ILE A 131 18.14 -1.59 16.27
C ILE A 131 17.56 -3.01 16.48
N GLU A 132 16.80 -3.24 17.55
CA GLU A 132 16.16 -4.54 17.81
C GLU A 132 15.06 -4.86 16.78
N PHE A 133 14.44 -3.84 16.19
CA PHE A 133 13.43 -4.00 15.14
C PHE A 133 14.04 -4.58 13.86
N GLU A 134 15.27 -4.20 13.50
CA GLU A 134 15.99 -4.74 12.34
C GLU A 134 16.36 -6.21 12.51
N HIS A 135 16.72 -6.64 13.71
CA HIS A 135 17.18 -8.01 13.98
C HIS A 135 16.04 -9.04 14.11
N SER A 136 14.79 -8.58 14.01
CA SER A 136 13.58 -9.42 14.10
C SER A 136 12.98 -9.77 12.74
N HIS A 137 13.64 -9.42 11.63
CA HIS A 137 13.27 -9.77 10.25
C HIS A 137 14.39 -10.56 9.57
#